data_AF-A0AAX0RSX3-F1
#
_entry.id   AF-A0AAX0RSX3-F1
#
_cell.length_a   1.000
_cell.length_b   1.000
_cell.length_c   1.000
_cell.angle_alpha   90.00
_cell.angle_beta   90.00
_cell.angle_gamma   90.00
#
_symmetry.space_group_name_H-M   'P 1'
#
loop_
_entity.id
_entity.type
_entity.pdbx_description
1 polymer ?
#
loop_
_entity_poly.entity_id
_entity_poly.type
_entity_poly.pdbx_seq_one_letter_code
_entity_poly.pdbx_strand_id
1 'polypeptide(L)'
;MPGMENETYIVYKKLEEEWNKHIKQTANCERFVLLVEELVGSHLNQVQDQRAIIKYWLDFMNYMSKEEIVNVAKHYIMNETKLDHLDDITYNISKKWNEKGNFTSLKEVLNEMSLVLKESRMEMMNNEINNLKDELKEVKLLFVK
;
A
#
# COMPACT_ATOMS: atom_id res chain seq x y z
N MET A 1 -25.01 55.94 26.54
CA MET A 1 -24.22 56.34 27.73
C MET A 1 -23.25 55.22 28.06
N PRO A 2 -21.93 55.42 27.91
CA PRO A 2 -20.91 54.37 28.11
C PRO A 2 -20.55 54.09 29.59
N GLY A 3 -21.23 54.73 30.55
CA GLY A 3 -20.88 54.67 31.99
C GLY A 3 -21.49 53.50 32.78
N MET A 4 -22.67 52.99 32.38
CA MET A 4 -23.39 51.97 33.17
C MET A 4 -22.83 50.54 33.00
N GLU A 5 -22.20 50.23 31.86
CA GLU A 5 -21.56 48.93 31.63
C GLU A 5 -20.32 48.75 32.51
N ASN A 6 -19.60 49.84 32.78
CA ASN A 6 -18.35 49.80 33.53
C ASN A 6 -18.59 49.60 35.04
N GLU A 7 -19.62 50.22 35.61
CA GLU A 7 -20.00 50.03 37.01
C GLU A 7 -20.53 48.61 37.28
N THR A 8 -21.37 48.09 36.39
CA THR A 8 -21.91 46.72 36.48
C THR A 8 -20.78 45.69 36.41
N TYR A 9 -19.83 45.88 35.49
CA TYR A 9 -18.64 45.03 35.39
C TYR A 9 -17.77 45.08 36.65
N ILE A 10 -17.56 46.28 37.23
CA ILE A 10 -16.81 46.43 38.49
C ILE A 10 -17.48 45.69 39.64
N VAL A 11 -18.82 45.71 39.72
CA VAL A 11 -19.57 45.00 40.77
C VAL A 11 -19.43 43.49 40.62
N TYR A 12 -19.63 42.95 39.41
CA TYR A 12 -19.49 41.51 39.19
C TYR A 12 -18.06 41.01 39.43
N LYS A 13 -17.05 41.81 39.04
CA LYS A 13 -15.65 41.46 39.28
C LYS A 13 -15.31 41.42 40.77
N LYS A 14 -15.86 42.34 41.57
CA LYS A 14 -15.71 42.30 43.04
C LYS A 14 -16.37 41.07 43.65
N LEU A 15 -17.56 40.71 43.17
CA LEU A 15 -18.28 39.50 43.62
C LEU A 15 -17.46 38.23 43.30
N GLU A 16 -16.92 38.15 42.09
CA GLU A 16 -16.05 37.06 41.65
C GLU A 16 -14.79 36.96 42.52
N GLU A 17 -14.13 38.09 42.81
CA GLU A 17 -12.95 38.14 43.67
C GLU A 17 -13.26 37.68 45.10
N GLU A 18 -14.41 38.07 45.65
CA GLU A 18 -14.86 37.70 46.99
C GLU A 18 -15.18 36.21 47.09
N TRP A 19 -15.89 35.67 46.10
CA TRP A 19 -16.17 34.24 46.00
C TRP A 19 -14.89 33.42 45.84
N ASN A 20 -13.98 33.84 44.96
CA ASN A 20 -12.69 33.19 44.78
C ASN A 20 -11.86 33.21 46.07
N LYS A 21 -11.94 34.28 46.87
CA LYS A 21 -11.29 34.36 48.18
C LYS A 21 -11.89 33.34 49.16
N HIS A 22 -13.22 33.21 49.22
CA HIS A 22 -13.90 32.24 50.07
C HIS A 22 -13.59 30.79 49.66
N ILE A 23 -13.59 30.50 48.36
CA ILE A 23 -13.22 29.19 47.82
C ILE A 23 -11.78 28.87 48.19
N LYS A 24 -10.85 29.82 47.99
CA LYS A 24 -9.44 29.62 48.37
C LYS A 24 -9.28 29.38 49.87
N GLN A 25 -9.98 30.11 50.73
CA GLN A 25 -9.92 29.90 52.18
C GLN A 25 -10.43 28.52 52.59
N THR A 26 -11.48 28.04 51.93
CA THR A 26 -12.12 26.76 52.26
C THR A 26 -11.36 25.58 51.66
N ALA A 27 -10.83 25.72 50.45
CA ALA A 27 -10.11 24.68 49.72
C ALA A 27 -8.62 24.61 50.09
N ASN A 28 -8.00 25.70 50.55
CA ASN A 28 -6.60 25.73 50.98
C ASN A 28 -6.46 25.34 52.45
N CYS A 29 -7.10 24.25 52.85
CA CYS A 29 -6.94 23.66 54.17
C CYS A 29 -6.59 22.18 54.03
N GLU A 30 -5.80 21.67 54.97
CA GLU A 30 -5.36 20.27 55.00
C GLU A 30 -6.54 19.30 54.91
N ARG A 31 -7.64 19.60 55.61
CA ARG A 31 -8.87 18.79 55.59
C ARG A 31 -9.46 18.65 54.18
N PHE A 32 -9.45 19.72 53.39
CA PHE A 32 -9.95 19.66 52.00
C PHE A 32 -9.05 18.79 51.14
N VAL A 33 -7.72 18.93 51.28
CA VAL A 33 -6.75 18.10 50.54
C VAL A 33 -6.93 16.62 50.87
N LEU A 34 -7.05 16.27 52.15
CA LEU A 34 -7.28 14.88 52.59
C LEU A 34 -8.59 14.30 52.05
N LEU A 35 -9.68 15.07 52.07
CA LEU A 35 -10.96 14.64 51.51
C LEU A 35 -10.90 14.42 49.99
N VAL A 36 -10.18 15.28 49.27
CA VAL A 36 -9.97 15.13 47.83
C VAL A 36 -9.12 13.89 47.55
N GLU A 37 -8.06 13.65 48.34
CA GLU A 37 -7.22 12.45 48.22
C GLU A 37 -8.05 11.18 48.42
N GLU A 38 -8.87 11.12 49.47
CA GLU A 38 -9.75 9.98 49.75
C GLU A 38 -10.77 9.75 48.63
N LEU A 39 -11.40 10.83 48.14
CA LEU A 39 -12.38 10.76 47.05
C LEU A 39 -11.73 10.28 45.75
N VAL A 40 -10.56 10.82 45.40
CA VAL A 40 -9.80 10.40 44.21
C VAL A 40 -9.36 8.96 44.35
N GLY A 41 -8.86 8.54 45.51
CA GLY A 41 -8.50 7.16 45.79
C GLY A 41 -9.68 6.21 45.63
N SER A 42 -10.83 6.55 46.20
CA SER A 42 -12.07 5.78 46.05
C SER A 42 -12.52 5.69 44.59
N HIS A 43 -12.42 6.78 43.83
CA HIS A 43 -12.78 6.80 42.42
C HIS A 43 -11.82 5.92 41.59
N LEU A 44 -10.52 5.98 41.86
CA LEU A 44 -9.53 5.13 41.18
C LEU A 44 -9.81 3.64 41.43
N ASN A 45 -10.13 3.27 42.68
CA ASN A 45 -10.51 1.90 43.01
C ASN A 45 -11.76 1.46 42.23
N GLN A 46 -12.81 2.31 42.21
CA GLN A 46 -14.02 2.02 41.45
C GLN A 46 -13.74 1.84 39.95
N VAL A 47 -12.87 2.67 39.36
CA VAL A 47 -12.47 2.55 37.96
C VAL A 47 -11.71 1.24 37.71
N GLN A 48 -10.84 0.83 38.64
CA GLN A 48 -10.14 -0.45 38.55
C GLN A 48 -11.12 -1.63 38.60
N ASP A 49 -12.08 -1.63 39.52
CA ASP A 49 -13.10 -2.67 39.64
C ASP A 49 -13.96 -2.75 38.38
N GLN A 50 -14.41 -1.61 37.86
CA GLN A 50 -15.17 -1.56 36.61
C GLN A 50 -14.37 -2.10 35.42
N ARG A 51 -13.07 -1.77 35.32
CA ARG A 51 -12.20 -2.33 34.27
C ARG A 51 -12.04 -3.83 34.41
N ALA A 52 -11.90 -4.34 35.63
CA ALA A 52 -11.81 -5.78 35.89
C ALA A 52 -13.10 -6.51 35.49
N ILE A 53 -14.27 -5.95 35.83
CA ILE A 53 -15.58 -6.48 35.44
C ILE A 53 -15.73 -6.48 33.91
N ILE A 54 -15.40 -5.38 33.24
CA ILE A 54 -15.48 -5.28 31.78
C ILE A 54 -14.57 -6.32 31.13
N LYS A 55 -13.32 -6.44 31.61
CA LYS A 55 -12.37 -7.44 31.10
C LYS A 55 -12.91 -8.86 31.29
N TYR A 56 -13.42 -9.19 32.47
CA TYR A 56 -14.03 -10.49 32.74
C TYR A 56 -15.17 -10.81 31.77
N TRP A 57 -16.06 -9.84 31.50
CA TRP A 57 -17.15 -10.04 30.55
C TRP A 57 -16.67 -10.17 29.10
N LEU A 58 -15.65 -9.41 28.71
CA LEU A 58 -15.04 -9.56 27.38
C LEU A 58 -14.42 -10.96 27.22
N ASP A 59 -13.67 -11.42 28.22
CA ASP A 59 -13.04 -12.74 28.23
C ASP A 59 -14.11 -13.86 28.23
N PHE A 60 -15.15 -13.75 29.06
CA PHE A 60 -16.25 -14.72 29.13
C PHE A 60 -17.01 -14.83 27.81
N MET A 61 -17.27 -13.70 27.15
CA MET A 61 -17.97 -13.65 25.87
C MET A 61 -17.03 -13.94 24.68
N ASN A 62 -15.74 -14.21 24.95
CA ASN A 62 -14.68 -14.41 23.96
C ASN A 62 -14.57 -13.26 22.94
N TYR A 63 -14.81 -12.04 23.39
CA TYR A 63 -14.58 -10.85 22.58
C TYR A 63 -13.11 -10.47 22.60
N MET A 64 -12.59 -10.13 21.43
CA MET A 64 -11.22 -9.65 21.30
C MET A 64 -10.99 -8.41 22.16
N SER A 65 -9.92 -8.44 22.95
CA SER A 65 -9.43 -7.29 23.68
C SER A 65 -8.95 -6.19 22.73
N LYS A 66 -8.90 -4.95 23.21
CA LYS A 66 -8.40 -3.81 22.42
C LYS A 66 -7.00 -4.07 21.85
N GLU A 67 -6.13 -4.75 22.59
CA GLU A 67 -4.76 -5.07 22.16
C GLU A 67 -4.75 -6.08 21.01
N GLU A 68 -5.61 -7.10 21.09
CA GLU A 68 -5.76 -8.09 20.02
C GLU A 68 -6.34 -7.46 18.75
N ILE A 69 -7.34 -6.58 18.87
CA ILE A 69 -7.87 -5.82 17.71
C ILE A 69 -6.75 -4.99 17.06
N VAL A 70 -5.92 -4.32 17.86
CA VAL A 70 -4.78 -3.55 17.33
C VAL A 70 -3.77 -4.45 16.63
N ASN A 71 -3.49 -5.63 17.17
CA ASN A 71 -2.57 -6.59 16.54
C ASN A 71 -3.13 -7.12 15.21
N VAL A 72 -4.43 -7.45 15.16
CA VAL A 72 -5.08 -7.85 13.91
C VAL A 72 -5.01 -6.74 12.86
N ALA A 73 -5.28 -5.49 13.26
CA ALA A 73 -5.18 -4.33 12.38
C ALA A 73 -3.75 -4.14 11.84
N LYS A 74 -2.72 -4.30 12.69
CA LYS A 74 -1.32 -4.25 12.26
C LYS A 74 -0.99 -5.35 11.24
N HIS A 75 -1.45 -6.58 11.49
CA HIS A 75 -1.26 -7.69 10.56
C HIS A 75 -1.94 -7.43 9.22
N TYR A 76 -3.14 -6.85 9.23
CA TYR A 76 -3.86 -6.47 8.02
C TYR A 76 -3.05 -5.45 7.20
N ILE A 77 -2.59 -4.36 7.83
CA ILE A 77 -1.79 -3.32 7.17
C ILE A 77 -0.51 -3.93 6.56
N MET A 78 0.19 -4.79 7.31
CA MET A 78 1.40 -5.43 6.81
C MET A 78 1.13 -6.33 5.60
N ASN A 79 0.00 -7.04 5.58
CA ASN A 79 -0.39 -7.89 4.46
C ASN A 79 -0.77 -7.06 3.23
N GLU A 80 -1.46 -5.93 3.42
CA GLU A 80 -1.76 -4.99 2.34
C GLU A 80 -0.47 -4.47 1.70
N THR A 81 0.51 -4.04 2.49
CA THR A 81 1.81 -3.58 1.97
C THR A 81 2.54 -4.68 1.18
N LYS A 82 2.40 -5.94 1.59
CA LYS A 82 2.98 -7.07 0.84
C LYS A 82 2.23 -7.32 -0.47
N LEU A 83 0.91 -7.17 -0.49
CA LEU A 83 0.10 -7.30 -1.70
C LEU A 83 0.47 -6.20 -2.70
N ASP A 84 0.55 -4.94 -2.26
CA ASP A 84 0.99 -3.83 -3.10
C ASP A 84 2.35 -4.11 -3.75
N HIS A 85 3.30 -4.64 -2.97
CA HIS A 85 4.62 -5.00 -3.48
C HIS A 85 4.57 -6.14 -4.52
N LEU A 86 3.72 -7.14 -4.31
CA LEU A 86 3.54 -8.23 -5.26
C LEU A 86 2.86 -7.77 -6.55
N ASP A 87 1.90 -6.84 -6.44
CA ASP A 87 1.25 -6.22 -7.59
C ASP A 87 2.25 -5.40 -8.40
N ASP A 88 3.11 -4.62 -7.75
CA ASP A 88 4.21 -3.91 -8.40
C ASP A 88 5.17 -4.85 -9.12
N ILE A 89 5.55 -5.96 -8.47
CA ILE A 89 6.41 -6.99 -9.10
C ILE A 89 5.71 -7.58 -10.32
N THR A 90 4.44 -7.95 -10.19
CA THR A 90 3.65 -8.58 -11.25
C THR A 90 3.48 -7.64 -12.44
N TYR A 91 3.17 -6.37 -12.16
CA TYR A 91 3.09 -5.32 -13.17
C TYR A 91 4.43 -5.16 -13.90
N ASN A 92 5.54 -5.09 -13.17
CA ASN A 92 6.87 -4.97 -13.76
C ASN A 92 7.27 -6.19 -14.60
N ILE A 93 6.91 -7.40 -14.16
CA ILE A 93 7.11 -8.63 -14.93
C ILE A 93 6.28 -8.59 -16.21
N SER A 94 4.99 -8.25 -16.13
CA SER A 94 4.09 -8.13 -17.28
C SER A 94 4.57 -7.08 -18.28
N LYS A 95 5.00 -5.91 -17.79
CA LYS A 95 5.60 -4.86 -18.60
C LYS A 95 6.87 -5.35 -19.31
N LYS A 96 7.80 -5.97 -18.58
CA LYS A 96 9.02 -6.55 -19.17
C LYS A 96 8.73 -7.67 -20.16
N TRP A 97 7.68 -8.47 -19.93
CA TRP A 97 7.25 -9.50 -20.85
C TRP A 97 6.72 -8.91 -22.16
N ASN A 98 5.90 -7.86 -22.07
CA ASN A 98 5.42 -7.12 -23.23
C ASN A 98 6.56 -6.38 -23.97
N GLU A 99 7.54 -5.83 -23.25
CA GLU A 99 8.74 -5.20 -23.83
C GLU A 99 9.70 -6.23 -24.45
N LYS A 100 9.85 -7.42 -23.84
CA LYS A 100 10.56 -8.58 -24.43
C LYS A 100 9.73 -9.27 -25.52
N GLY A 101 8.51 -8.82 -25.77
CA GLY A 101 7.61 -9.21 -26.86
C GLY A 101 8.12 -8.87 -28.26
N ASN A 102 9.43 -8.78 -28.47
CA ASN A 102 10.08 -8.80 -29.78
C ASN A 102 10.04 -10.21 -30.43
N PHE A 103 9.03 -11.02 -30.11
CA PHE A 103 8.69 -12.19 -30.91
C PHE A 103 8.23 -11.78 -32.33
N THR A 104 7.68 -10.58 -32.48
CA THR A 104 7.43 -9.96 -33.80
C THR A 104 8.74 -9.75 -34.56
N SER A 105 9.77 -9.16 -33.94
CA SER A 105 11.06 -8.97 -34.61
C SER A 105 11.78 -10.30 -34.87
N LEU A 106 11.64 -11.31 -33.99
CA LEU A 106 12.19 -12.64 -34.24
C LEU A 106 11.48 -13.33 -35.42
N LYS A 107 10.17 -13.16 -35.54
CA LYS A 107 9.36 -13.68 -36.66
C LYS A 107 9.69 -12.96 -37.98
N GLU A 108 9.95 -11.65 -37.93
CA GLU A 108 10.40 -10.86 -39.08
C GLU A 108 11.77 -11.34 -39.56
N VAL A 109 12.74 -11.48 -38.66
CA VAL A 109 14.08 -12.01 -38.98
C VAL A 109 14.02 -13.45 -39.53
N LEU A 110 13.16 -14.30 -38.96
CA LEU A 110 12.97 -15.66 -39.46
C LEU A 110 12.36 -15.70 -40.87
N ASN A 111 11.43 -14.78 -41.16
CA ASN A 111 10.85 -14.63 -42.49
C ASN A 111 11.86 -14.10 -43.51
N GLU A 112 12.70 -13.15 -43.13
CA GLU A 112 13.80 -12.65 -43.98
C GLU A 112 14.80 -13.76 -44.30
N MET A 113 15.24 -14.54 -43.31
CA MET A 113 16.11 -15.69 -43.54
C MET A 113 15.47 -16.75 -44.46
N SER A 114 14.17 -16.98 -44.33
CA SER A 114 13.42 -17.90 -45.19
C SER A 114 13.39 -17.45 -46.65
N LEU A 115 13.29 -16.13 -46.90
CA LEU A 115 13.34 -15.55 -48.25
C LEU A 115 14.73 -15.74 -48.88
N VAL A 116 15.80 -15.41 -48.15
CA VAL A 116 17.18 -15.57 -48.64
C VAL A 116 17.50 -17.02 -49.00
N LEU A 117 17.06 -17.98 -48.18
CA LEU A 117 17.26 -19.41 -48.46
C LEU A 117 16.49 -19.87 -49.70
N LYS A 118 15.31 -19.32 -49.96
CA LYS A 118 14.53 -19.64 -51.17
C LYS A 118 15.18 -19.06 -52.43
N GLU A 119 15.69 -17.83 -52.36
CA GLU A 119 16.41 -17.19 -53.47
C GLU A 119 17.70 -17.95 -53.79
N SER A 120 18.51 -18.26 -52.77
CA SER A 120 19.73 -19.05 -52.95
C SER A 120 19.45 -20.43 -53.55
N ARG A 121 18.35 -21.10 -53.13
CA ARG A 121 17.94 -22.38 -53.73
C ARG A 121 17.54 -22.24 -55.20
N MET A 122 16.81 -21.17 -55.55
CA MET A 122 16.43 -20.90 -56.94
C MET A 122 17.64 -20.60 -57.83
N GLU A 123 18.62 -19.84 -57.33
CA GLU A 123 19.88 -19.60 -58.03
C GLU A 123 20.67 -20.89 -58.27
N MET A 124 20.76 -21.76 -57.25
CA MET A 124 21.43 -23.06 -57.36
C MET A 124 20.77 -23.93 -58.44
N MET A 125 19.45 -24.00 -58.43
CA MET A 125 18.68 -24.77 -59.42
C MET A 125 18.83 -24.21 -60.83
N ASN A 126 18.87 -22.88 -60.99
CA ASN A 126 19.11 -22.25 -62.28
C ASN A 126 20.53 -22.52 -62.80
N ASN A 127 21.54 -22.52 -61.93
CA ASN A 127 22.91 -22.87 -62.28
C ASN A 127 23.01 -24.34 -62.72
N GLU A 128 22.35 -25.27 -62.02
CA GLU A 128 22.28 -26.68 -62.44
C GLU A 128 21.59 -26.84 -63.81
N ILE A 129 20.47 -26.16 -64.04
CA ILE A 129 19.77 -26.19 -65.33
C ILE A 129 20.67 -25.65 -66.45
N ASN A 130 21.42 -24.58 -66.19
CA ASN A 130 22.33 -24.00 -67.19
C ASN A 130 23.50 -24.95 -67.48
N ASN A 131 24.10 -25.55 -66.46
CA ASN A 131 25.14 -26.56 -66.64
C ASN A 131 24.62 -27.76 -67.46
N LEU A 132 23.45 -28.30 -67.12
CA LEU A 132 22.82 -29.39 -67.88
C LEU A 132 22.50 -29.00 -69.33
N LYS A 133 22.10 -27.75 -69.57
CA LYS A 133 21.89 -27.24 -70.93
C LYS A 133 23.19 -27.20 -71.72
N ASP A 134 24.29 -26.81 -71.09
CA ASP A 134 25.59 -26.73 -71.74
C ASP A 134 26.16 -28.13 -72.00
N GLU A 135 26.09 -29.05 -71.04
CA GLU A 135 26.40 -30.48 -71.24
C GLU A 135 25.57 -31.09 -72.37
N LEU A 136 24.26 -30.77 -72.45
CA LEU A 136 23.40 -31.25 -73.52
C LEU A 136 23.82 -30.69 -74.90
N LYS A 137 24.29 -29.45 -74.98
CA LYS A 137 24.84 -28.89 -76.24
C LYS A 137 26.10 -29.63 -76.64
N GLU A 138 27.01 -29.91 -75.70
CA GLU A 138 28.23 -30.66 -75.95
C GLU A 138 27.92 -32.07 -76.47
N VAL A 139 26.99 -32.77 -75.82
CA VAL A 139 26.55 -34.11 -76.25
C VAL A 139 25.93 -34.06 -77.66
N LYS A 140 25.10 -33.06 -77.97
CA LYS A 140 24.53 -32.89 -79.32
C LYS A 140 25.62 -32.72 -80.39
N LEU A 141 26.71 -32.02 -80.09
CA LEU A 141 27.84 -31.85 -81.02
C LEU A 141 28.53 -33.19 -81.33
N LEU A 142 28.50 -34.17 -80.42
CA LEU A 142 29.07 -35.51 -80.66
C LEU A 142 28.24 -36.35 -81.64
N PHE A 143 26.95 -36.04 -81.82
CA PHE A 143 26.05 -36.74 -82.74
C PHE A 143 25.88 -36.03 -84.09
N VAL A 144 26.45 -34.83 -84.26
CA VAL A 144 26.56 -34.15 -85.57
C VAL A 144 27.87 -34.61 -86.20
N LYS A 145 27.87 -35.83 -86.74
CA LYS A 145 28.90 -36.37 -87.63
C LYS A 145 28.25 -37.11 -88.79
#